data_AF-A0A1F9U911-F1
#
_entry.id   AF-A0A1F9U911-F1
#
_cell.length_a   1.000
_cell.length_b   1.000
_cell.length_c   1.000
_cell.angle_alpha   90.00
_cell.angle_beta   90.00
_cell.angle_gamma   90.00
#
_symmetry.space_group_name_H-M   'P 1'
#
loop_
_entity.id
_entity.type
_entity.pdbx_description
1 polymer ?
#
loop_
_entity_poly.entity_id
_entity_poly.type
_entity_poly.pdbx_seq_one_letter_code
_entity_poly.pdbx_strand_id
1 'polypeptide(L)'
;MSEKRTGNGSTYQIEIRLKSEFTDAEGTGALALLNGLGLNTARELRTSKIYEIRGPLNAGQIQLAAKELLCDCVTQEYRLLSHAPQVLNGMNHWRGEGWLKPSVCDPVGESVAEAMAEMGLPAPEAVRVGSAYHITGKCHRNQLEKAVLRSLANPLIHQIKISEARL
;
A
#
# COMPACT_ATOMS: atom_id res chain seq x y z
N MET A 1 -37.94 18.27 -5.33
CA MET A 1 -37.37 17.16 -4.53
C MET A 1 -35.98 16.92 -5.05
N SER A 2 -34.99 17.26 -4.23
CA SER A 2 -33.60 17.51 -4.62
C SER A 2 -32.89 16.27 -5.16
N GLU A 3 -32.19 16.48 -6.27
CA GLU A 3 -31.28 15.54 -6.92
C GLU A 3 -30.18 15.07 -5.94
N LYS A 4 -30.05 13.75 -5.78
CA LYS A 4 -28.86 13.13 -5.22
C LYS A 4 -27.73 13.31 -6.25
N ARG A 5 -26.87 14.32 -6.06
CA ARG A 5 -25.55 14.36 -6.70
C ARG A 5 -24.73 13.21 -6.15
N THR A 6 -24.61 12.14 -6.92
CA THR A 6 -23.58 11.10 -6.76
C THR A 6 -22.22 11.80 -6.86
N GLY A 7 -21.50 11.90 -5.74
CA GLY A 7 -20.16 12.48 -5.69
C GLY A 7 -19.22 11.68 -6.57
N ASN A 8 -18.72 12.30 -7.64
CA ASN A 8 -17.74 11.73 -8.55
C ASN A 8 -16.34 12.05 -8.03
N GLY A 9 -16.01 11.57 -6.82
CA GLY A 9 -14.70 11.76 -6.20
C GLY A 9 -13.63 10.95 -6.92
N SER A 10 -12.48 11.56 -7.21
CA SER A 10 -11.33 10.84 -7.76
C SER A 10 -10.70 9.97 -6.67
N THR A 11 -10.22 8.79 -7.05
CA THR A 11 -9.49 7.89 -6.14
C THR A 11 -8.02 7.88 -6.50
N TYR A 12 -7.19 8.30 -5.55
CA TYR A 12 -5.74 8.36 -5.68
C TYR A 12 -5.09 7.32 -4.77
N GLN A 13 -4.02 6.70 -5.25
CA GLN A 13 -3.19 5.82 -4.44
C GLN A 13 -1.79 6.39 -4.34
N ILE A 14 -1.30 6.55 -3.11
CA ILE A 14 0.05 6.98 -2.80
C ILE A 14 0.77 5.82 -2.14
N GLU A 15 1.95 5.47 -2.63
CA GLU A 15 2.82 4.52 -1.98
C GLU A 15 4.01 5.25 -1.35
N ILE A 16 4.26 4.99 -0.07
CA ILE A 16 5.39 5.51 0.69
C ILE A 16 6.37 4.36 0.90
N ARG A 17 7.59 4.52 0.40
CA ARG A 17 8.66 3.52 0.48
C ARG A 17 9.84 4.09 1.24
N LEU A 18 10.54 3.25 1.98
CA LEU A 18 11.86 3.60 2.49
C LEU A 18 12.83 3.73 1.29
N LYS A 19 13.70 4.74 1.27
CA LYS A 19 14.70 4.87 0.19
C LYS A 19 15.67 3.69 0.21
N SER A 20 16.29 3.39 -0.94
CA SER A 20 17.09 2.17 -1.12
C SER A 20 18.34 2.13 -0.24
N GLU A 21 18.88 3.29 0.15
CA GLU A 21 20.05 3.41 1.03
C GLU A 21 19.79 3.04 2.50
N PHE A 22 18.52 2.99 2.92
CA PHE A 22 18.16 2.60 4.28
C PHE A 22 17.78 1.12 4.37
N THR A 23 18.12 0.51 5.51
CA THR A 23 17.75 -0.87 5.80
C THR A 23 16.29 -0.98 6.20
N ASP A 24 15.56 -1.82 5.49
CA ASP A 24 14.19 -2.15 5.81
C ASP A 24 14.13 -3.34 6.78
N ALA A 25 14.07 -3.03 8.07
CA ALA A 25 13.99 -4.04 9.14
C ALA A 25 12.68 -4.84 9.09
N GLU A 26 11.56 -4.20 8.72
CA GLU A 26 10.27 -4.86 8.57
C GLU A 26 10.31 -5.84 7.40
N GLY A 27 10.87 -5.41 6.27
CA GLY A 27 11.09 -6.25 5.10
C GLY A 27 11.98 -7.45 5.39
N THR A 28 13.07 -7.23 6.13
CA THR A 28 13.98 -8.29 6.57
C THR A 28 13.28 -9.32 7.47
N GLY A 29 12.49 -8.86 8.45
CA GLY A 29 11.72 -9.73 9.33
C GLY A 29 10.65 -10.53 8.57
N ALA A 30 9.93 -9.88 7.66
CA ALA A 30 8.94 -10.53 6.82
C ALA A 30 9.57 -11.59 5.89
N LEU A 31 10.74 -11.32 5.29
CA LEU A 31 11.48 -12.31 4.51
C LEU A 31 11.86 -13.53 5.35
N ALA A 32 12.33 -13.32 6.58
CA ALA A 32 12.68 -14.41 7.50
C ALA A 32 11.47 -15.29 7.83
N LEU A 33 10.30 -14.69 8.06
CA LEU A 33 9.04 -15.42 8.28
C LEU A 33 8.64 -16.25 7.07
N LEU A 34 8.71 -15.68 5.86
CA LEU A 34 8.39 -16.41 4.62
C LEU A 34 9.34 -17.59 4.40
N ASN A 35 10.65 -17.39 4.63
CA ASN A 35 11.64 -18.46 4.56
C ASN A 35 11.36 -19.56 5.59
N GLY A 36 10.96 -19.22 6.82
CA GLY A 36 10.54 -20.18 7.84
C GLY A 36 9.31 -21.01 7.44
N LEU A 37 8.49 -20.53 6.51
CA LEU A 37 7.34 -21.25 5.94
C LEU A 37 7.67 -22.00 4.65
N GLY A 38 8.94 -22.09 4.26
CA GLY A 38 9.40 -22.86 3.09
C GLY A 38 9.46 -22.08 1.76
N LEU A 39 9.38 -20.75 1.78
CA LEU A 39 9.56 -19.89 0.60
C LEU A 39 11.02 -19.46 0.38
N ASN A 40 11.94 -20.41 0.45
CA ASN A 40 13.39 -20.17 0.43
C ASN A 40 13.92 -19.60 -0.90
N THR A 41 13.06 -19.51 -1.92
CA THR A 41 13.38 -18.91 -3.22
C THR A 41 13.17 -17.39 -3.25
N ALA A 42 12.51 -16.83 -2.23
CA ALA A 42 12.48 -15.39 -1.98
C ALA A 42 13.86 -14.93 -1.49
N ARG A 43 14.44 -13.93 -2.15
CA ARG A 43 15.78 -13.43 -1.89
C ARG A 43 15.78 -12.10 -1.15
N GLU A 44 14.77 -11.28 -1.43
CA GLU A 44 14.63 -9.96 -0.86
C GLU A 44 13.15 -9.65 -0.69
N LEU A 45 12.82 -8.91 0.37
CA LEU A 45 11.50 -8.37 0.61
C LEU A 45 11.64 -6.95 1.14
N ARG A 46 10.96 -6.00 0.49
CA ARG A 46 10.83 -4.60 0.94
C ARG A 46 9.38 -4.28 1.27
N THR A 47 9.12 -3.57 2.35
CA THR A 47 7.79 -3.09 2.74
C THR A 47 7.59 -1.64 2.31
N SER A 48 6.32 -1.30 2.08
CA SER A 48 5.86 0.06 1.83
C SER A 48 4.47 0.23 2.41
N LYS A 49 4.09 1.49 2.68
CA LYS A 49 2.71 1.84 3.04
C LYS A 49 1.98 2.32 1.81
N ILE A 50 0.72 1.93 1.65
CA ILE A 50 -0.15 2.42 0.58
C ILE A 50 -1.30 3.18 1.24
N TYR A 51 -1.58 4.38 0.75
CA TYR A 51 -2.72 5.19 1.12
C TYR A 51 -3.64 5.32 -0.09
N GLU A 52 -4.86 4.85 0.02
CA GLU A 52 -5.93 5.10 -0.94
C GLU A 52 -6.81 6.23 -0.41
N ILE A 53 -6.86 7.33 -1.14
CA ILE A 53 -7.57 8.56 -0.78
C ILE A 53 -8.64 8.80 -1.84
N ARG A 54 -9.91 8.79 -1.42
CA ARG A 54 -11.06 9.13 -2.25
C ARG A 54 -11.65 10.45 -1.81
N GLY A 55 -11.94 11.33 -2.77
CA GLY A 55 -12.69 12.55 -2.49
C GLY A 55 -12.57 13.61 -3.58
N PRO A 56 -13.06 14.84 -3.29
CA PRO A 56 -13.01 15.98 -4.20
C PRO A 56 -11.61 16.63 -4.20
N LEU A 57 -10.57 15.81 -4.39
CA LEU A 57 -9.17 16.22 -4.40
C LEU A 57 -8.64 16.21 -5.83
N ASN A 58 -7.65 17.06 -6.10
CA ASN A 58 -6.88 17.02 -7.34
C ASN A 58 -5.46 16.47 -7.11
N ALA A 59 -4.76 16.15 -8.20
CA ALA A 59 -3.42 15.55 -8.13
C ALA A 59 -2.39 16.42 -7.38
N GLY A 60 -2.49 17.75 -7.46
CA GLY A 60 -1.59 18.66 -6.75
C GLY A 60 -1.81 18.63 -5.23
N GLN A 61 -3.07 18.56 -4.79
CA GLN A 61 -3.43 18.42 -3.37
C GLN A 61 -2.97 17.07 -2.80
N ILE A 62 -3.10 16.01 -3.60
CA ILE A 62 -2.62 14.67 -3.25
C ILE A 62 -1.09 14.64 -3.15
N GLN A 63 -0.38 15.31 -4.06
CA GLN A 63 1.07 15.45 -3.98
C GLN A 63 1.51 16.25 -2.75
N LEU A 64 0.77 17.31 -2.38
CA LEU A 64 1.04 18.07 -1.16
C LEU A 64 0.86 17.20 0.09
N ALA A 65 -0.25 16.48 0.20
CA ALA A 65 -0.49 15.54 1.29
C ALA A 65 0.59 14.45 1.35
N ALA A 66 0.99 13.90 0.19
CA ALA A 66 2.06 12.91 0.13
C ALA A 66 3.37 13.45 0.71
N LYS A 67 3.76 14.66 0.31
CA LYS A 67 5.06 15.26 0.65
C LYS A 67 5.12 15.81 2.08
N GLU A 68 4.07 16.48 2.52
CA GLU A 68 4.07 17.26 3.76
C GLU A 68 3.45 16.50 4.95
N LEU A 69 2.63 15.47 4.69
CA LEU A 69 1.94 14.71 5.73
C LEU A 69 2.36 13.24 5.79
N LEU A 70 2.42 12.56 4.65
CA LEU A 70 2.54 11.09 4.63
C LEU A 70 3.97 10.58 4.54
N CYS A 71 4.88 11.36 3.95
CA CYS A 71 6.24 10.96 3.65
C CYS A 71 7.25 11.72 4.51
N ASP A 72 8.08 10.99 5.26
CA ASP A 72 9.32 11.57 5.77
C ASP A 72 10.33 11.65 4.63
N CYS A 73 10.45 12.82 3.99
CA CYS A 73 11.32 13.01 2.82
C CYS A 73 12.82 12.79 3.09
N VAL A 74 13.24 12.69 4.36
CA VAL A 74 14.63 12.37 4.70
C VAL A 74 14.91 10.90 4.42
N THR A 75 14.06 10.01 4.96
CA THR A 75 14.28 8.56 4.92
C THR A 75 13.43 7.81 3.90
N GLN A 76 12.34 8.44 3.43
CA GLN A 76 11.34 7.85 2.57
C GLN A 76 11.19 8.63 1.26
N GLU A 77 10.60 7.95 0.29
CA GLU A 77 10.12 8.51 -0.97
C GLU A 77 8.67 8.11 -1.19
N TYR A 78 7.93 8.93 -1.93
CA TYR A 78 6.54 8.65 -2.28
C TYR A 78 6.35 8.53 -3.80
N ARG A 79 5.39 7.70 -4.21
CA ARG A 79 4.98 7.52 -5.60
C ARG A 79 3.46 7.55 -5.70
N LEU A 80 2.93 8.35 -6.62
CA LEU A 80 1.52 8.23 -7.00
C LEU A 80 1.38 7.02 -7.91
N LEU A 81 0.54 6.07 -7.52
CA LEU A 81 0.25 4.88 -8.32
C LEU A 81 -0.81 5.24 -9.36
N SER A 82 -0.52 4.93 -10.61
CA SER A 82 -1.49 4.99 -11.69
C SER A 82 -2.24 3.65 -11.76
N HIS A 83 -3.57 3.71 -11.90
CA HIS A 83 -4.46 2.54 -12.05
C HIS A 83 -4.26 1.76 -13.37
N ALA A 84 -3.24 2.10 -14.16
CA ALA A 84 -2.95 1.40 -15.40
C ALA A 84 -2.47 -0.02 -15.06
N PRO A 85 -3.09 -1.07 -15.63
CA PRO A 85 -2.58 -2.42 -15.48
C PRO A 85 -1.17 -2.47 -16.05
N GLN A 86 -0.19 -2.65 -15.18
CA GLN A 86 1.18 -2.85 -15.63
C GLN A 86 1.28 -4.25 -16.20
N VAL A 87 1.57 -4.35 -17.50
CA VAL A 87 1.93 -5.61 -18.14
C VAL A 87 3.34 -5.95 -17.69
N LEU A 88 3.50 -7.09 -17.02
CA LEU A 88 4.74 -7.48 -16.39
C LEU A 88 5.23 -8.80 -16.96
N ASN A 89 6.51 -8.82 -17.32
CA ASN A 89 7.22 -9.96 -17.85
C ASN A 89 8.31 -10.34 -16.84
N GLY A 90 7.97 -11.10 -15.81
CA GLY A 90 9.00 -11.58 -14.90
C GLY A 90 8.46 -12.33 -13.69
N MET A 91 8.59 -13.66 -13.71
CA MET A 91 8.30 -14.59 -12.60
C MET A 91 9.14 -14.37 -11.32
N ASN A 92 9.83 -13.23 -11.20
CA ASN A 92 10.83 -12.96 -10.17
C ASN A 92 10.46 -11.79 -9.26
N HIS A 93 9.40 -11.02 -9.56
CA HIS A 93 9.00 -9.87 -8.75
C HIS A 93 7.51 -9.91 -8.48
N TRP A 94 7.16 -9.97 -7.21
CA TRP A 94 5.80 -10.08 -6.73
C TRP A 94 5.48 -8.91 -5.81
N ARG A 95 4.24 -8.42 -5.90
CA ARG A 95 3.69 -7.45 -4.95
C ARG A 95 2.50 -8.08 -4.23
N GLY A 96 2.64 -8.22 -2.92
CA GLY A 96 1.54 -8.56 -2.03
C GLY A 96 1.03 -7.31 -1.34
N GLU A 97 -0.23 -6.96 -1.53
CA GLU A 97 -0.86 -5.83 -0.84
C GLU A 97 -1.78 -6.35 0.25
N GLY A 98 -1.54 -5.96 1.49
CA GLY A 98 -2.40 -6.20 2.63
C GLY A 98 -3.25 -4.97 2.93
N TRP A 99 -4.56 -5.15 2.91
CA TRP A 99 -5.54 -4.13 3.23
C TRP A 99 -6.40 -4.58 4.39
N LEU A 100 -6.80 -3.66 5.26
CA LEU A 100 -7.89 -3.93 6.20
C LEU A 100 -9.17 -4.21 5.42
N LYS A 101 -9.97 -5.18 5.90
CA LYS A 101 -11.25 -5.51 5.30
C LYS A 101 -12.19 -4.30 5.40
N PRO A 102 -13.14 -4.13 4.46
CA PRO A 102 -14.08 -3.00 4.48
C PRO A 102 -14.90 -2.88 5.77
N SER A 103 -15.15 -4.01 6.45
CA SER A 103 -15.89 -4.04 7.72
C SER A 103 -15.06 -3.64 8.94
N VAL A 104 -13.78 -3.33 8.76
CA VAL A 104 -12.84 -2.98 9.83
C VAL A 104 -12.52 -1.48 9.73
N CYS A 105 -12.68 -0.80 10.86
CA CYS A 105 -12.32 0.61 11.02
C CYS A 105 -10.83 0.84 10.72
N ASP A 106 -10.52 1.96 10.08
CA ASP A 106 -9.16 2.39 9.75
C ASP A 106 -8.79 3.61 10.60
N PRO A 107 -8.35 3.44 11.86
CA PRO A 107 -8.01 4.58 12.69
C PRO A 107 -6.90 5.43 12.06
N VAL A 108 -5.95 4.79 11.35
CA VAL A 108 -4.86 5.52 10.66
C VAL A 108 -5.42 6.30 9.48
N GLY A 109 -6.31 5.71 8.69
CA GLY A 109 -6.99 6.41 7.60
C GLY A 109 -7.80 7.60 8.09
N GLU A 110 -8.55 7.43 9.19
CA GLU A 110 -9.32 8.50 9.82
C GLU A 110 -8.41 9.65 10.28
N SER A 111 -7.31 9.36 10.99
CA SER A 111 -6.35 10.39 11.40
C SER A 111 -5.69 11.10 10.21
N VAL A 112 -5.42 10.40 9.11
CA VAL A 112 -4.91 11.04 7.89
C VAL A 112 -5.94 11.99 7.28
N ALA A 113 -7.22 11.58 7.25
CA ALA A 113 -8.29 12.44 6.73
C ALA A 113 -8.45 13.72 7.56
N GLU A 114 -8.37 13.60 8.89
CA GLU A 114 -8.38 14.74 9.81
C GLU A 114 -7.19 15.67 9.59
N ALA A 115 -5.97 15.12 9.54
CA ALA A 115 -4.76 15.91 9.31
C ALA A 115 -4.77 16.63 7.96
N MET A 116 -5.31 16.00 6.90
CA MET A 116 -5.49 16.68 5.61
C MET A 116 -6.43 17.89 5.71
N ALA A 117 -7.52 17.77 6.49
CA ALA A 117 -8.44 18.88 6.71
C ALA A 117 -7.77 20.01 7.52
N GLU A 118 -6.97 19.67 8.53
CA GLU A 118 -6.19 20.65 9.32
C GLU A 118 -5.18 21.42 8.48
N MET A 119 -4.61 20.79 7.45
CA MET A 119 -3.77 21.45 6.44
C MET A 119 -4.54 22.38 5.49
N GLY A 120 -5.87 22.45 5.59
CA GLY A 120 -6.72 23.25 4.70
C GLY A 120 -7.01 22.58 3.35
N LEU A 121 -6.77 21.28 3.21
CA LEU A 121 -7.17 20.52 2.02
C LEU A 121 -8.67 20.14 2.10
N PRO A 122 -9.34 19.94 0.94
CA PRO A 122 -10.68 19.37 0.93
C PRO A 122 -10.70 18.06 1.71
N ALA A 123 -11.68 17.90 2.61
CA ALA A 123 -11.84 16.69 3.39
C ALA A 123 -12.03 15.48 2.45
N PRO A 124 -11.19 14.43 2.56
CA PRO A 124 -11.42 13.19 1.83
C PRO A 124 -12.77 12.57 2.23
N GLU A 125 -13.43 11.90 1.30
CA GLU A 125 -14.61 11.07 1.60
C GLU A 125 -14.22 9.77 2.31
N ALA A 126 -13.05 9.23 1.99
CA ALA A 126 -12.49 8.04 2.60
C ALA A 126 -10.97 8.02 2.43
N VAL A 127 -10.28 7.57 3.47
CA VAL A 127 -8.85 7.23 3.41
C VAL A 127 -8.69 5.81 3.94
N ARG A 128 -7.96 4.99 3.19
CA ARG A 128 -7.67 3.59 3.53
C ARG A 128 -6.18 3.38 3.50
N VAL A 129 -5.67 2.69 4.51
CA VAL A 129 -4.25 2.38 4.64
C VAL A 129 -4.03 0.88 4.42
N GLY A 130 -3.01 0.58 3.64
CA GLY A 130 -2.55 -0.77 3.34
C GLY A 130 -1.03 -0.86 3.46
N SER A 131 -0.54 -2.09 3.42
CA SER A 131 0.88 -2.41 3.35
C SER A 131 1.17 -3.12 2.03
N ALA A 132 2.26 -2.77 1.35
CA ALA A 132 2.75 -3.52 0.21
C ALA A 132 4.05 -4.24 0.59
N TYR A 133 4.16 -5.49 0.13
CA TYR A 133 5.31 -6.34 0.24
C TYR A 133 5.85 -6.57 -1.18
N HIS A 134 7.02 -6.02 -1.47
CA HIS A 134 7.74 -6.21 -2.73
C HIS A 134 8.70 -7.37 -2.55
N ILE A 135 8.33 -8.54 -3.08
CA ILE A 135 9.10 -9.77 -2.95
C ILE A 135 9.86 -10.03 -4.24
N THR A 136 11.18 -10.15 -4.14
CA THR A 136 12.05 -10.55 -5.24
C THR A 136 12.50 -12.00 -5.04
N GLY A 137 12.23 -12.85 -6.03
CA GLY A 137 12.58 -14.27 -6.00
C GLY A 137 11.70 -15.12 -6.91
N LYS A 138 12.18 -16.34 -7.19
CA LYS A 138 11.43 -17.31 -8.01
C LYS A 138 10.33 -17.96 -7.16
N CYS A 139 9.16 -17.35 -7.14
CA CYS A 139 8.04 -17.82 -6.32
C CYS A 139 6.83 -18.10 -7.21
N HIS A 140 6.03 -19.10 -6.84
CA HIS A 140 4.72 -19.32 -7.46
C HIS A 140 3.65 -18.56 -6.69
N ARG A 141 2.73 -17.89 -7.40
CA ARG A 141 1.63 -17.10 -6.84
C ARG A 141 0.90 -17.80 -5.68
N ASN A 142 0.50 -19.05 -5.87
CA ASN A 142 -0.26 -19.81 -4.87
C ASN A 142 0.54 -20.09 -3.59
N GLN A 143 1.85 -20.32 -3.71
CA GLN A 143 2.72 -20.55 -2.56
C GLN A 143 2.93 -19.24 -1.80
N LEU A 144 3.15 -18.16 -2.54
CA LEU A 144 3.31 -16.81 -1.98
C LEU A 144 2.07 -16.35 -1.24
N GLU A 145 0.88 -16.50 -1.85
CA GLU A 145 -0.40 -16.13 -1.24
C GLU A 145 -0.63 -16.85 0.08
N LYS A 146 -0.40 -18.17 0.12
CA LYS A 146 -0.53 -18.95 1.35
C LYS A 146 0.44 -18.49 2.44
N ALA A 147 1.69 -18.19 2.08
CA ALA A 147 2.69 -17.79 3.06
C ALA A 147 2.43 -16.38 3.59
N VAL A 148 2.11 -15.41 2.72
CA VAL A 148 1.75 -14.04 3.10
C VAL A 148 0.52 -14.06 4.00
N LEU A 149 -0.52 -14.80 3.63
CA LEU A 149 -1.75 -14.91 4.44
C LEU A 149 -1.51 -15.56 5.80
N ARG A 150 -0.51 -16.45 5.93
CA ARG A 150 -0.19 -17.14 7.19
C ARG A 150 0.75 -16.36 8.11
N SER A 151 1.59 -15.48 7.56
CA SER A 151 2.66 -14.83 8.33
C SER A 151 2.57 -13.31 8.40
N LEU A 152 2.15 -12.66 7.32
CA LEU A 152 2.22 -11.19 7.18
C LEU A 152 0.85 -10.51 7.27
N ALA A 153 -0.22 -11.30 7.40
CA ALA A 153 -1.58 -10.79 7.49
C ALA A 153 -2.40 -11.62 8.46
N ASN A 154 -3.28 -10.96 9.22
CA ASN A 154 -4.30 -11.63 9.98
C ASN A 154 -5.55 -11.79 9.09
N PRO A 155 -5.90 -13.02 8.65
CA PRO A 155 -7.01 -13.24 7.72
C PRO A 155 -8.38 -12.84 8.28
N LEU A 156 -8.52 -12.62 9.60
CA LEU A 156 -9.76 -12.13 10.19
C LEU A 156 -10.03 -10.68 9.80
N ILE A 157 -8.99 -9.85 9.78
CA ILE A 157 -9.10 -8.39 9.61
C ILE A 157 -8.47 -7.88 8.32
N HIS A 158 -7.57 -8.64 7.69
CA HIS A 158 -6.89 -8.27 6.46
C HIS A 158 -7.42 -9.07 5.27
N GLN A 159 -7.43 -8.42 4.11
CA GLN A 159 -7.53 -9.03 2.80
C GLN A 159 -6.20 -8.83 2.07
N ILE A 160 -5.75 -9.83 1.32
CA ILE A 160 -4.49 -9.81 0.58
C ILE A 160 -4.78 -9.83 -0.91
N LYS A 161 -4.06 -9.02 -1.67
CA LYS A 161 -4.05 -9.03 -3.13
C LYS A 161 -2.63 -9.30 -3.59
N ILE A 162 -2.43 -10.34 -4.39
CA ILE A 162 -1.12 -10.63 -5.01
C ILE A 162 -1.19 -10.36 -6.51
N SER A 163 -0.27 -9.52 -6.97
CA SER A 163 0.01 -9.24 -8.37
C SER A 163 1.50 -9.39 -8.65
N GLU A 164 1.86 -9.57 -9.92
CA GLU A 164 3.26 -9.36 -10.33
C GLU A 164 3.58 -7.86 -10.22
N ALA A 165 4.87 -7.51 -10.05
CA ALA A 165 5.33 -6.12 -10.08
C ALA A 165 6.61 -5.93 -10.92
N ARG A 166 6.88 -4.70 -11.40
CA ARG A 166 8.22 -4.27 -11.85
C ARG A 166 8.84 -3.43 -10.74
N LEU A 167 10.15 -3.58 -10.54
CA LEU A 167 10.96 -2.69 -9.70
C LEU A 167 10.80 -1.22 -10.15
#